data_AF-A0A3D4F935-F1
#
_entry.id   AF-A0A3D4F935-F1
#
_cell.length_a   1.000
_cell.length_b   1.000
_cell.length_c   1.000
_cell.angle_alpha   90.00
_cell.angle_beta   90.00
_cell.angle_gamma   90.00
#
_symmetry.space_group_name_H-M   'P 1'
#
loop_
_entity.id
_entity.type
_entity.pdbx_description
1 polymer ?
#
loop_
_entity_poly.entity_id
_entity_poly.type
_entity_poly.pdbx_seq_one_letter_code
_entity_poly.pdbx_strand_id
1 'polypeptide(L)'
;PTLRDPVSLPGQLKGLSHQGKVVYTVGQHYDADTFQSDGKDWLDVLAYDGIAARLSDSRHFSDQWPHLVQVDGEGRIIAHQLDVSPENDLKDAPDISNISQWTVSSRGLLEPVGKPWFLPFSSYEMEWSHDDLLLRMGQDVWHFGLAEQGGLNLLGAYTPSGCYGFSLDGSLLGEEGLLWAPGGDYGALALTQHDAEQPVVRFATGVRFDDCESYCEESLYIERTYTTFVASTSVNTLPPYQERSWDATLWSRCESLLDWESFQALPADVSCADCEGTGTEWIEISLAGATHRVTFPQGARLEGAEALQ
;
A
#
# COMPACT_ATOMS: atom_id res chain seq x y z
N PRO A 1 30.16 -25.15 -22.99
CA PRO A 1 29.68 -24.51 -21.74
C PRO A 1 30.82 -24.41 -20.72
N THR A 2 31.22 -23.20 -20.34
CA THR A 2 32.19 -22.98 -19.27
C THR A 2 31.46 -23.07 -17.94
N LEU A 3 31.84 -24.00 -17.06
CA LEU A 3 31.30 -24.07 -15.70
C LEU A 3 31.86 -22.87 -14.91
N ARG A 4 30.99 -22.12 -14.25
CA ARG A 4 31.35 -21.00 -13.36
C ARG A 4 30.86 -21.28 -11.96
N ASP A 5 31.59 -20.77 -10.98
CA ASP A 5 31.16 -20.84 -9.58
C ASP A 5 29.87 -20.03 -9.38
N PRO A 6 28.98 -20.46 -8.46
CA PRO A 6 27.80 -19.70 -8.10
C PRO A 6 28.17 -18.30 -7.58
N VAL A 7 27.37 -17.30 -7.95
CA VAL A 7 27.52 -15.93 -7.46
C VAL A 7 26.66 -15.76 -6.21
N SER A 8 27.27 -15.31 -5.11
CA SER A 8 26.54 -14.98 -3.89
C SER A 8 25.70 -13.71 -4.09
N LEU A 9 24.43 -13.77 -3.71
CA LEU A 9 23.51 -12.62 -3.74
C LEU A 9 23.19 -12.18 -2.30
N PRO A 10 23.03 -10.87 -2.05
CA PRO A 10 22.48 -10.37 -0.79
C PRO A 10 20.98 -10.65 -0.74
N GLY A 11 20.58 -11.66 0.05
CA GLY A 11 19.17 -11.99 0.27
C GLY A 11 18.56 -12.99 -0.71
N GLN A 12 17.23 -13.14 -0.63
CA GLN A 12 16.45 -14.05 -1.45
C GLN A 12 16.24 -13.46 -2.85
N LEU A 13 16.52 -14.24 -3.89
CA LEU A 13 16.21 -13.86 -5.28
C LEU A 13 14.70 -13.70 -5.46
N LYS A 14 14.26 -12.56 -6.00
CA LYS A 14 12.86 -12.26 -6.33
C LYS A 14 12.59 -12.18 -7.82
N GLY A 15 13.60 -11.88 -8.64
CA GLY A 15 13.43 -11.91 -10.09
C GLY A 15 14.68 -11.49 -10.83
N LEU A 16 14.58 -11.58 -12.15
CA LEU A 16 15.62 -11.24 -13.10
C LEU A 16 14.99 -10.48 -14.26
N SER A 17 15.64 -9.41 -14.72
CA SER A 17 15.22 -8.68 -15.92
C SER A 17 16.42 -8.41 -16.83
N HIS A 18 16.16 -7.78 -17.99
CA HIS A 18 17.21 -7.42 -18.96
C HIS A 18 18.13 -8.59 -19.34
N GLN A 19 17.52 -9.75 -19.59
CA GLN A 19 18.22 -11.00 -19.91
C GLN A 19 19.20 -11.44 -18.79
N GLY A 20 18.81 -11.24 -17.53
CA GLY A 20 19.58 -11.61 -16.35
C GLY A 20 20.67 -10.63 -15.96
N LYS A 21 20.77 -9.47 -16.62
CA LYS A 21 21.75 -8.42 -16.27
C LYS A 21 21.32 -7.58 -15.07
N VAL A 22 20.04 -7.60 -14.73
CA VAL A 22 19.52 -6.96 -13.53
C VAL A 22 18.90 -8.04 -12.66
N VAL A 23 19.30 -8.07 -11.40
CA VAL A 23 18.90 -9.06 -10.41
C VAL A 23 18.22 -8.34 -9.26
N TYR A 24 17.09 -8.87 -8.80
CA TYR A 24 16.31 -8.29 -7.71
C TYR A 24 16.32 -9.24 -6.54
N THR A 25 16.71 -8.75 -5.37
CA THR A 25 16.74 -9.55 -4.14
C THR A 25 16.02 -8.84 -3.01
N VAL A 26 15.52 -9.64 -2.05
CA VAL A 26 14.99 -9.13 -0.79
C VAL A 26 15.73 -9.76 0.37
N GLY A 27 16.24 -8.94 1.27
CA GLY A 27 16.87 -9.41 2.50
C GLY A 27 17.43 -8.27 3.34
N GLN A 28 18.02 -8.64 4.47
CA GLN A 28 18.63 -7.67 5.37
C GLN A 28 20.02 -7.26 4.93
N HIS A 29 20.38 -6.01 5.19
CA HIS A 29 21.74 -5.52 4.96
C HIS A 29 22.60 -5.83 6.19
N TYR A 30 23.79 -6.37 5.95
CA TYR A 30 24.75 -6.70 7.00
C TYR A 30 26.01 -5.85 6.86
N ASP A 31 26.46 -5.30 7.97
CA ASP A 31 27.78 -4.69 8.05
C ASP A 31 28.86 -5.78 7.94
N ALA A 32 29.80 -5.59 7.00
CA ALA A 32 30.77 -6.62 6.64
C ALA A 32 31.82 -6.89 7.74
N ASP A 33 32.08 -5.91 8.62
CA ASP A 33 33.11 -6.02 9.66
C ASP A 33 32.54 -6.61 10.95
N THR A 34 31.29 -6.25 11.28
CA THR A 34 30.62 -6.63 12.54
C THR A 34 29.63 -7.77 12.38
N PHE A 35 29.24 -8.11 11.15
CA PHE A 35 28.17 -9.07 10.84
C PHE A 35 26.82 -8.72 11.49
N GLN A 36 26.61 -7.45 11.84
CA GLN A 36 25.35 -6.96 12.39
C GLN A 36 24.41 -6.54 11.27
N SER A 37 23.14 -6.92 11.43
CA SER A 37 22.05 -6.50 10.56
C SER A 37 21.43 -5.21 11.08
N ASP A 38 20.94 -4.35 10.19
CA ASP A 38 20.09 -3.22 10.56
C ASP A 38 18.67 -3.64 10.97
N GLY A 39 18.34 -4.92 10.80
CA GLY A 39 17.05 -5.51 11.14
C GLY A 39 15.94 -5.24 10.12
N LYS A 40 16.24 -4.58 9.00
CA LYS A 40 15.27 -4.15 8.00
C LYS A 40 15.35 -5.01 6.76
N ASP A 41 14.22 -5.25 6.11
CA ASP A 41 14.20 -5.88 4.80
C ASP A 41 14.40 -4.80 3.72
N TRP A 42 15.27 -5.10 2.75
CA TRP A 42 15.58 -4.23 1.62
C TRP A 42 15.22 -4.92 0.32
N LEU A 43 14.58 -4.19 -0.60
CA LEU A 43 14.52 -4.51 -2.01
C LEU A 43 15.78 -3.97 -2.69
N ASP A 44 16.67 -4.87 -3.09
CA ASP A 44 17.92 -4.55 -3.77
C ASP A 44 17.81 -4.75 -5.27
N VAL A 45 18.38 -3.80 -6.02
CA VAL A 45 18.61 -3.89 -7.46
C VAL A 45 20.10 -4.05 -7.70
N LEU A 46 20.49 -5.17 -8.31
CA LEU A 46 21.87 -5.50 -8.57
C LEU A 46 22.14 -5.54 -10.07
N ALA A 47 23.25 -4.94 -10.49
CA ALA A 47 23.79 -5.10 -11.84
C ALA A 47 24.68 -6.35 -11.88
N TYR A 48 24.39 -7.27 -12.79
CA TYR A 48 25.13 -8.51 -13.02
C TYR A 48 25.89 -8.48 -14.34
N ASP A 49 27.21 -8.65 -14.28
CA ASP A 49 28.11 -8.65 -15.44
C ASP A 49 28.48 -10.06 -15.94
N GLY A 50 27.87 -11.11 -15.38
CA GLY A 50 28.22 -12.51 -15.63
C GLY A 50 29.28 -13.07 -14.67
N ILE A 51 29.92 -12.22 -13.85
CA ILE A 51 30.98 -12.62 -12.90
C ILE A 51 30.56 -12.24 -11.48
N ALA A 52 30.04 -11.03 -11.28
CA ALA A 52 29.64 -10.51 -9.98
C ALA A 52 28.34 -9.72 -10.09
N ALA A 53 27.54 -9.78 -9.03
CA ALA A 53 26.43 -8.88 -8.81
C ALA A 53 26.91 -7.70 -7.97
N ARG A 54 26.60 -6.47 -8.39
CA ARG A 54 26.94 -5.24 -7.65
C ARG A 54 25.69 -4.44 -7.39
N LEU A 55 25.59 -3.90 -6.17
CA LEU A 55 24.48 -3.05 -5.79
C LEU A 55 24.42 -1.82 -6.71
N SER A 56 23.24 -1.62 -7.31
CA SER A 56 22.93 -0.45 -8.12
C SER A 56 22.09 0.53 -7.32
N ASP A 57 21.04 0.03 -6.68
CA ASP A 57 20.15 0.82 -5.82
C ASP A 57 19.43 -0.11 -4.82
N SER A 58 18.87 0.48 -3.76
CA SER A 58 18.15 -0.23 -2.70
C SER A 58 17.01 0.61 -2.13
N ARG A 59 15.93 -0.07 -1.72
CA ARG A 59 14.84 0.54 -0.97
C ARG A 59 14.50 -0.32 0.24
N HIS A 60 14.45 0.28 1.42
CA HIS A 60 13.97 -0.42 2.61
C HIS A 60 12.44 -0.52 2.55
N PHE A 61 11.92 -1.65 3.00
CA PHE A 61 10.51 -1.78 3.34
C PHE A 61 10.20 -0.98 4.60
N SER A 62 8.91 -0.74 4.84
CA SER A 62 8.48 -0.28 6.16
C SER A 62 8.93 -1.25 7.26
N ASP A 63 8.89 -0.78 8.51
CA ASP A 63 9.26 -1.63 9.65
C ASP A 63 8.14 -2.65 9.99
N GLN A 64 7.01 -2.63 9.26
CA GLN A 64 5.83 -3.45 9.52
C GLN A 64 5.63 -4.53 8.46
N TRP A 65 5.65 -5.79 8.93
CA TRP A 65 5.30 -6.95 8.11
C TRP A 65 3.78 -7.01 7.79
N PRO A 66 3.38 -7.61 6.66
CA PRO A 66 4.22 -8.35 5.71
C PRO A 66 4.83 -7.53 4.57
N HIS A 67 5.94 -8.05 4.02
CA HIS A 67 6.60 -7.56 2.81
C HIS A 67 6.49 -8.59 1.69
N LEU A 68 5.77 -8.26 0.61
CA LEU A 68 5.73 -9.11 -0.58
C LEU A 68 6.30 -8.36 -1.77
N VAL A 69 7.04 -9.09 -2.62
CA VAL A 69 7.60 -8.54 -3.84
C VAL A 69 7.44 -9.56 -4.95
N GLN A 70 6.94 -9.09 -6.08
CA GLN A 70 6.93 -9.83 -7.33
C GLN A 70 7.64 -9.01 -8.39
N VAL A 71 8.50 -9.66 -9.17
CA VAL A 71 9.26 -9.03 -10.26
C VAL A 71 9.14 -9.87 -11.51
N ASP A 72 8.71 -9.25 -12.60
CA ASP A 72 8.58 -9.94 -13.88
C ASP A 72 9.84 -9.87 -14.74
N GLY A 73 9.80 -10.53 -15.91
CA GLY A 73 10.93 -10.59 -16.84
C GLY A 73 11.29 -9.26 -17.51
N GLU A 74 10.37 -8.28 -17.51
CA GLU A 74 10.61 -6.93 -18.02
C GLU A 74 11.24 -6.02 -16.95
N GLY A 75 11.25 -6.44 -15.68
CA GLY A 75 11.77 -5.66 -14.57
C GLY A 75 10.74 -4.71 -13.97
N ARG A 76 9.44 -4.99 -14.16
CA ARG A 76 8.36 -4.36 -13.42
C ARG A 76 8.28 -5.02 -12.06
N ILE A 77 8.21 -4.20 -11.02
CA ILE A 77 8.25 -4.64 -9.62
C ILE A 77 6.95 -4.22 -8.97
N ILE A 78 6.25 -5.16 -8.35
CA ILE A 78 5.13 -4.86 -7.46
C ILE A 78 5.54 -5.21 -6.04
N ALA A 79 5.37 -4.27 -5.13
CA ALA A 79 5.73 -4.40 -3.72
C ALA A 79 4.51 -4.13 -2.84
N HIS A 80 4.18 -5.08 -1.96
CA HIS A 80 3.23 -4.91 -0.87
C HIS A 80 3.96 -4.57 0.43
N GLN A 81 3.43 -3.61 1.17
CA GLN A 81 3.89 -3.26 2.50
C GLN A 81 2.79 -2.54 3.30
N LEU A 82 3.04 -2.31 4.59
CA LEU A 82 2.24 -1.42 5.43
C LEU A 82 3.00 -0.10 5.57
N ASP A 83 2.55 0.97 4.91
CA ASP A 83 3.21 2.28 5.00
C ASP A 83 2.55 3.18 6.04
N VAL A 84 3.36 4.00 6.71
CA VAL A 84 2.86 5.22 7.36
C VAL A 84 2.36 6.14 6.25
N SER A 85 1.15 6.70 6.41
CA SER A 85 0.45 7.48 5.37
C SER A 85 1.40 8.38 4.56
N PRO A 86 1.42 8.27 3.21
CA PRO A 86 2.50 8.80 2.36
C PRO A 86 2.53 10.34 2.21
N GLU A 87 1.64 11.07 2.86
CA GLU A 87 1.71 12.53 2.92
C GLU A 87 2.40 12.95 4.23
N ASN A 88 3.54 13.64 4.06
CA ASN A 88 4.56 14.05 5.05
C ASN A 88 4.09 14.83 6.30
N ASP A 89 2.79 14.93 6.58
CA ASP A 89 2.28 15.70 7.72
C ASP A 89 1.91 14.82 8.93
N LEU A 90 1.92 13.49 8.81
CA LEU A 90 1.39 12.61 9.86
C LEU A 90 2.36 11.46 10.17
N LYS A 91 3.48 11.82 10.80
CA LYS A 91 4.51 10.89 11.28
C LYS A 91 3.97 9.76 12.18
N ASP A 92 2.78 9.95 12.73
CA ASP A 92 2.15 9.07 13.71
C ASP A 92 0.82 8.45 13.22
N ALA A 93 0.48 8.60 11.92
CA ALA A 93 -0.68 7.91 11.34
C ALA A 93 -0.53 6.38 11.46
N PRO A 94 -1.63 5.62 11.68
CA PRO A 94 -1.58 4.17 11.59
C PRO A 94 -1.12 3.73 10.20
N ASP A 95 -0.34 2.66 10.16
CA ASP A 95 0.11 2.10 8.89
C ASP A 95 -1.09 1.66 8.05
N ILE A 96 -1.03 1.90 6.74
CA ILE A 96 -2.02 1.49 5.76
C ILE A 96 -1.40 0.50 4.79
N SER A 97 -2.08 -0.64 4.64
CA SER A 97 -1.68 -1.67 3.68
C SER A 97 -1.78 -1.10 2.26
N ASN A 98 -0.72 -1.27 1.46
CA ASN A 98 -0.72 -0.84 0.08
C ASN A 98 0.12 -1.75 -0.83
N ILE A 99 -0.17 -1.69 -2.12
CA ILE A 99 0.75 -2.13 -3.17
C ILE A 99 1.25 -0.94 -3.98
N SER A 100 2.52 -0.97 -4.34
CA SER A 100 3.16 0.05 -5.17
C SER A 100 3.92 -0.59 -6.33
N GLN A 101 3.86 0.06 -7.50
CA GLN A 101 4.61 -0.37 -8.67
C GLN A 101 5.91 0.42 -8.79
N TRP A 102 6.98 -0.27 -9.18
CA TRP A 102 8.30 0.30 -9.39
C TRP A 102 8.92 -0.23 -10.68
N THR A 103 9.86 0.55 -11.22
CA THR A 103 10.72 0.16 -12.34
C THR A 103 12.17 0.54 -12.03
N VAL A 104 13.10 0.14 -12.90
CA VAL A 104 14.50 0.50 -12.81
C VAL A 104 14.85 1.39 -13.99
N SER A 105 15.31 2.61 -13.71
CA SER A 105 15.74 3.54 -14.74
C SER A 105 16.98 3.05 -15.49
N SER A 106 17.29 3.67 -16.63
CA SER A 106 18.55 3.40 -17.37
C SER A 106 19.83 3.66 -16.55
N ARG A 107 19.73 4.39 -15.43
CA ARG A 107 20.84 4.62 -14.49
C ARG A 107 20.90 3.58 -13.37
N GLY A 108 19.98 2.61 -13.36
CA GLY A 108 19.93 1.55 -12.36
C GLY A 108 19.28 1.98 -11.04
N LEU A 109 18.46 3.02 -11.05
CA LEU A 109 17.75 3.53 -9.87
C LEU A 109 16.29 3.07 -9.85
N LEU A 110 15.78 2.74 -8.67
CA LEU A 110 14.36 2.43 -8.44
C LEU A 110 13.51 3.69 -8.60
N GLU A 111 12.49 3.62 -9.46
CA GLU A 111 11.56 4.71 -9.71
C GLU A 111 10.12 4.22 -9.51
N PRO A 112 9.30 4.94 -8.70
CA PRO A 112 7.90 4.58 -8.51
C PRO A 112 7.12 4.85 -9.81
N VAL A 113 6.12 4.01 -10.05
CA VAL A 113 5.22 4.11 -11.20
C VAL A 113 3.80 4.30 -10.69
N GLY A 114 3.21 5.45 -11.01
CA GLY A 114 1.87 5.80 -10.55
C GLY A 114 1.78 6.03 -9.03
N LYS A 115 0.55 6.02 -8.51
CA LYS A 115 0.27 6.10 -7.07
C LYS A 115 0.15 4.69 -6.47
N PRO A 116 0.48 4.50 -5.18
CA PRO A 116 0.20 3.26 -4.49
C PRO A 116 -1.32 3.01 -4.42
N TRP A 117 -1.70 1.73 -4.42
CA TRP A 117 -3.06 1.28 -4.19
C TRP A 117 -3.21 0.89 -2.72
N PHE A 118 -4.02 1.63 -1.97
CA PHE A 118 -4.40 1.22 -0.62
C PHE A 118 -5.30 0.00 -0.65
N LEU A 119 -5.13 -0.87 0.34
CA LEU A 119 -5.84 -2.13 0.44
C LEU A 119 -6.67 -2.17 1.73
N PRO A 120 -7.88 -2.76 1.69
CA PRO A 120 -8.72 -2.91 2.89
C PRO A 120 -8.11 -3.86 3.93
N PHE A 121 -7.23 -4.77 3.48
CA PHE A 121 -6.53 -5.72 4.33
C PHE A 121 -5.10 -5.93 3.82
N SER A 122 -4.23 -6.44 4.70
CA SER A 122 -2.89 -6.86 4.29
C SER A 122 -2.96 -8.09 3.39
N SER A 123 -2.21 -8.03 2.29
CA SER A 123 -2.00 -9.21 1.46
C SER A 123 -0.95 -10.13 2.08
N TYR A 124 -1.07 -11.42 1.84
CA TYR A 124 -0.09 -12.42 2.29
C TYR A 124 0.40 -13.32 1.16
N GLU A 125 -0.18 -13.20 -0.02
CA GLU A 125 0.23 -13.91 -1.22
C GLU A 125 0.02 -13.00 -2.43
N MET A 126 1.00 -12.93 -3.30
CA MET A 126 0.99 -12.12 -4.50
C MET A 126 1.75 -12.89 -5.57
N GLU A 127 1.16 -13.09 -6.74
CA GLU A 127 1.75 -13.93 -7.79
C GLU A 127 1.43 -13.37 -9.18
N TRP A 128 2.38 -13.48 -10.10
CA TRP A 128 2.14 -13.17 -11.51
C TRP A 128 1.40 -14.34 -12.18
N SER A 129 0.34 -14.03 -12.92
CA SER A 129 -0.27 -14.94 -13.89
C SER A 129 -0.16 -14.32 -15.28
N HIS A 130 0.83 -14.77 -16.05
CA HIS A 130 1.23 -14.14 -17.31
C HIS A 130 1.60 -12.66 -17.11
N ASP A 131 0.81 -11.73 -17.67
CA ASP A 131 1.03 -10.27 -17.57
C ASP A 131 0.18 -9.61 -16.47
N ASP A 132 -0.63 -10.40 -15.78
CA ASP A 132 -1.55 -9.92 -14.74
C ASP A 132 -1.07 -10.32 -13.34
N LEU A 133 -1.37 -9.48 -12.36
CA LEU A 133 -1.03 -9.70 -10.97
C LEU A 133 -2.24 -10.20 -10.19
N LEU A 134 -2.07 -11.30 -9.46
CA LEU A 134 -3.03 -11.80 -8.49
C LEU A 134 -2.56 -11.46 -7.09
N LEU A 135 -3.44 -10.85 -6.29
CA LEU A 135 -3.18 -10.44 -4.91
C LEU A 135 -4.20 -11.05 -3.99
N ARG A 136 -3.77 -11.82 -3.00
CA ARG A 136 -4.68 -12.47 -2.05
C ARG A 136 -4.74 -11.73 -0.72
N MET A 137 -5.96 -11.44 -0.29
CA MET A 137 -6.28 -10.78 0.97
C MET A 137 -7.42 -11.54 1.65
N GLY A 138 -7.15 -12.17 2.78
CA GLY A 138 -8.12 -13.09 3.39
C GLY A 138 -8.49 -14.23 2.43
N GLN A 139 -9.77 -14.41 2.12
CA GLN A 139 -10.21 -15.39 1.12
C GLN A 139 -10.29 -14.80 -0.29
N ASP A 140 -10.29 -13.47 -0.41
CA ASP A 140 -10.46 -12.80 -1.69
C ASP A 140 -9.15 -12.73 -2.45
N VAL A 141 -9.24 -12.87 -3.77
CA VAL A 141 -8.16 -12.61 -4.70
C VAL A 141 -8.56 -11.42 -5.54
N TRP A 142 -7.73 -10.38 -5.55
CA TRP A 142 -7.87 -9.27 -6.48
C TRP A 142 -6.94 -9.49 -7.67
N HIS A 143 -7.45 -9.18 -8.85
CA HIS A 143 -6.77 -9.36 -10.11
C HIS A 143 -6.53 -8.00 -10.74
N PHE A 144 -5.26 -7.67 -10.90
CA PHE A 144 -4.81 -6.42 -11.47
C PHE A 144 -4.17 -6.67 -12.83
N GLY A 145 -4.60 -5.88 -13.81
CA GLY A 145 -3.89 -5.71 -15.07
C GLY A 145 -2.93 -4.54 -14.97
N LEU A 146 -1.99 -4.48 -15.92
CA LEU A 146 -1.07 -3.35 -16.06
C LEU A 146 -1.62 -2.34 -17.08
N ALA A 147 -1.65 -1.07 -16.69
CA ALA A 147 -2.03 0.01 -17.59
C ALA A 147 -0.89 0.33 -18.60
N GLU A 148 -1.24 0.73 -19.82
CA GLU A 148 -0.26 1.04 -20.88
C GLU A 148 0.77 2.11 -20.49
N GLN A 149 0.40 3.06 -19.62
CA GLN A 149 1.30 4.13 -19.15
C GLN A 149 2.01 3.80 -17.82
N GLY A 150 1.93 2.54 -17.39
CA GLY A 150 2.32 2.13 -16.05
C GLY A 150 1.22 2.41 -15.02
N GLY A 151 1.18 1.59 -13.98
CA GLY A 151 0.12 1.59 -12.97
C GLY A 151 -0.68 0.30 -13.00
N LEU A 152 -1.33 0.03 -11.87
CA LEU A 152 -2.20 -1.12 -11.67
C LEU A 152 -3.65 -0.72 -11.96
N ASN A 153 -4.38 -1.59 -12.67
CA ASN A 153 -5.80 -1.47 -12.91
C ASN A 153 -6.51 -2.70 -12.36
N LEU A 154 -7.45 -2.51 -11.43
CA LEU A 154 -8.24 -3.60 -10.87
C LEU A 154 -9.22 -4.12 -11.92
N LEU A 155 -9.00 -5.35 -12.39
CA LEU A 155 -9.82 -6.00 -13.42
C LEU A 155 -10.98 -6.80 -12.83
N GLY A 156 -10.84 -7.28 -11.60
CA GLY A 156 -11.89 -7.99 -10.89
C GLY A 156 -11.39 -8.70 -9.64
N ALA A 157 -12.28 -9.48 -9.04
CA ALA A 157 -12.00 -10.24 -7.84
C ALA A 157 -12.56 -11.66 -7.92
N TYR A 158 -12.05 -12.52 -7.03
CA TYR A 158 -12.46 -13.90 -6.87
C TYR A 158 -12.65 -14.18 -5.39
N THR A 159 -13.80 -14.73 -5.03
CA THR A 159 -14.07 -15.21 -3.67
C THR A 159 -14.43 -16.69 -3.73
N PRO A 160 -13.68 -17.58 -3.06
CA PRO A 160 -14.04 -18.99 -2.97
C PRO A 160 -15.33 -19.17 -2.18
N SER A 161 -16.15 -20.14 -2.60
CA SER A 161 -17.31 -20.55 -1.80
C SER A 161 -16.84 -21.32 -0.57
N GLY A 162 -17.17 -20.86 0.64
CA GLY A 162 -16.82 -21.54 1.89
C GLY A 162 -15.43 -21.17 2.41
N CYS A 163 -14.83 -22.05 3.22
CA CYS A 163 -13.57 -21.79 3.92
C CYS A 163 -12.40 -22.66 3.40
N TYR A 164 -12.39 -22.97 2.10
CA TYR A 164 -11.34 -23.81 1.52
C TYR A 164 -10.02 -23.03 1.43
N GLY A 165 -8.96 -23.58 2.02
CA GLY A 165 -7.61 -23.06 1.79
C GLY A 165 -7.17 -23.34 0.35
N PHE A 166 -6.52 -22.35 -0.27
CA PHE A 166 -5.87 -22.47 -1.56
C PHE A 166 -4.53 -21.72 -1.56
N SER A 167 -3.82 -21.72 -2.68
CA SER A 167 -2.60 -20.95 -2.93
C SER A 167 -2.67 -20.32 -4.31
N LEU A 168 -2.10 -19.13 -4.47
CA LEU A 168 -1.82 -18.51 -5.75
C LEU A 168 -0.56 -19.07 -6.41
N ASP A 169 0.39 -19.63 -5.66
CA ASP A 169 1.53 -20.33 -6.25
C ASP A 169 1.04 -21.52 -7.10
N GLY A 170 1.44 -21.53 -8.37
CA GLY A 170 0.95 -22.49 -9.36
C GLY A 170 -0.49 -22.26 -9.83
N SER A 171 -1.08 -21.11 -9.52
CA SER A 171 -2.39 -20.72 -10.06
C SER A 171 -2.31 -20.37 -11.55
N LEU A 172 -3.42 -20.59 -12.25
CA LEU A 172 -3.54 -20.32 -13.67
C LEU A 172 -4.81 -19.52 -13.93
N LEU A 173 -4.62 -18.31 -14.44
CA LEU A 173 -5.70 -17.52 -15.00
C LEU A 173 -6.06 -18.05 -16.39
N GLY A 174 -7.25 -18.65 -16.50
CA GLY A 174 -7.78 -19.22 -17.73
C GLY A 174 -8.56 -18.22 -18.57
N GLU A 175 -9.07 -18.69 -19.71
CA GLU A 175 -9.98 -17.91 -20.54
C GLU A 175 -11.25 -17.50 -19.76
N GLU A 176 -11.86 -16.39 -20.18
CA GLU A 176 -13.09 -15.84 -19.57
C GLU A 176 -12.97 -15.45 -18.07
N GLY A 177 -11.75 -15.30 -17.54
CA GLY A 177 -11.54 -14.90 -16.15
C GLY A 177 -11.84 -16.01 -15.15
N LEU A 178 -11.57 -17.28 -15.52
CA LEU A 178 -11.64 -18.39 -14.59
C LEU A 178 -10.26 -18.61 -13.94
N LEU A 179 -10.16 -18.48 -12.62
CA LEU A 179 -8.92 -18.72 -11.88
C LEU A 179 -8.88 -20.16 -11.36
N TRP A 180 -7.88 -20.92 -11.79
CA TRP A 180 -7.56 -22.22 -11.22
C TRP A 180 -6.48 -22.08 -10.16
N ALA A 181 -6.75 -22.50 -8.93
CA ALA A 181 -5.83 -22.38 -7.81
C ALA A 181 -5.61 -23.74 -7.11
N PRO A 182 -4.37 -24.12 -6.75
CA PRO A 182 -4.13 -25.30 -5.92
C PRO A 182 -4.82 -25.19 -4.56
N GLY A 183 -5.73 -26.12 -4.27
CA GLY A 183 -6.50 -26.24 -3.03
C GLY A 183 -5.88 -27.22 -2.01
N GLY A 184 -4.62 -27.60 -2.19
CA GLY A 184 -3.96 -28.62 -1.38
C GLY A 184 -4.64 -29.99 -1.51
N ASP A 185 -5.09 -30.56 -0.38
CA ASP A 185 -5.75 -31.87 -0.33
C ASP A 185 -7.08 -31.92 -1.13
N TYR A 186 -7.67 -30.76 -1.43
CA TYR A 186 -8.90 -30.65 -2.21
C TYR A 186 -8.67 -30.63 -3.73
N GLY A 187 -7.41 -30.72 -4.19
CA GLY A 187 -7.07 -30.70 -5.60
C GLY A 187 -6.96 -29.28 -6.14
N ALA A 188 -7.70 -28.96 -7.20
CA ALA A 188 -7.72 -27.61 -7.80
C ALA A 188 -9.11 -26.97 -7.60
N LEU A 189 -9.12 -25.72 -7.14
CA LEU A 189 -10.32 -24.91 -7.06
C LEU A 189 -10.46 -24.08 -8.33
N ALA A 190 -11.69 -23.99 -8.84
CA ALA A 190 -12.06 -23.11 -9.93
C ALA A 190 -12.85 -21.93 -9.35
N LEU A 191 -12.31 -20.72 -9.48
CA LEU A 191 -12.90 -19.49 -8.97
C LEU A 191 -13.38 -18.64 -10.14
N THR A 192 -14.64 -18.21 -10.08
CA THR A 192 -15.23 -17.34 -11.10
C THR A 192 -15.00 -15.88 -10.73
N GLN A 193 -14.53 -15.10 -11.70
CA GLN A 193 -14.39 -13.67 -11.52
C GLN A 193 -15.74 -12.99 -11.28
N HIS A 194 -15.73 -11.99 -10.42
CA HIS A 194 -16.80 -11.02 -10.26
C HIS A 194 -16.21 -9.61 -10.24
N ASP A 195 -17.08 -8.61 -10.36
CA ASP A 195 -16.67 -7.22 -10.21
C ASP A 195 -16.05 -7.02 -8.83
N ALA A 196 -14.88 -6.38 -8.81
CA ALA A 196 -14.26 -5.98 -7.56
C ALA A 196 -14.85 -4.65 -7.13
N GLU A 197 -15.54 -4.64 -6.01
CA GLU A 197 -15.87 -3.39 -5.32
C GLU A 197 -14.56 -2.77 -4.82
N GLN A 198 -14.45 -1.44 -4.90
CA GLN A 198 -13.36 -0.67 -4.29
C GLN A 198 -13.85 -0.15 -2.93
N PRO A 199 -13.79 -0.96 -1.85
CA PRO A 199 -14.34 -0.57 -0.57
C PRO A 199 -13.59 0.63 0.00
N VAL A 200 -14.24 1.33 0.93
CA VAL A 200 -13.55 2.26 1.80
C VAL A 200 -12.52 1.50 2.63
N VAL A 201 -11.30 2.04 2.65
CA VAL A 201 -10.16 1.53 3.42
C VAL A 201 -10.03 2.31 4.73
N ARG A 202 -10.17 3.64 4.67
CA ARG A 202 -9.98 4.51 5.84
C ARG A 202 -10.77 5.81 5.69
N PHE A 203 -11.40 6.23 6.79
CA PHE A 203 -11.78 7.63 6.99
C PHE A 203 -10.76 8.26 7.90
N ALA A 204 -10.33 9.48 7.58
CA ALA A 204 -9.43 10.24 8.43
C ALA A 204 -9.93 11.68 8.51
N THR A 205 -9.74 12.30 9.67
CA THR A 205 -10.05 13.70 9.89
C THR A 205 -9.04 14.29 10.85
N GLY A 206 -8.82 15.58 10.79
CA GLY A 206 -7.94 16.24 11.72
C GLY A 206 -8.08 17.74 11.72
N VAL A 207 -7.41 18.34 12.68
CA VAL A 207 -7.37 19.79 12.89
C VAL A 207 -5.95 20.20 13.22
N ARG A 208 -5.56 21.36 12.71
CA ARG A 208 -4.32 22.06 13.05
C ARG A 208 -4.65 23.45 13.55
N PHE A 209 -4.12 23.79 14.71
CA PHE A 209 -4.23 25.11 15.32
C PHE A 209 -2.96 25.93 15.03
N ASP A 210 -3.11 27.19 14.60
CA ASP A 210 -1.97 28.05 14.28
C ASP A 210 -1.32 28.66 15.55
N ASP A 211 -2.10 28.85 16.62
CA ASP A 211 -1.66 29.40 17.91
C ASP A 211 -2.01 28.44 19.06
N CYS A 212 -1.02 27.63 19.45
CA CYS A 212 -1.17 26.52 20.40
C CYS A 212 0.11 26.36 21.23
N GLU A 213 -0.03 26.09 22.54
CA GLU A 213 1.10 25.85 23.45
C GLU A 213 1.39 24.36 23.71
N SER A 214 0.58 23.44 23.17
CA SER A 214 0.66 21.99 23.40
C SER A 214 0.45 21.19 22.09
N TYR A 215 -0.47 20.23 22.08
CA TYR A 215 -0.81 19.46 20.88
C TYR A 215 -1.57 20.34 19.89
N CYS A 216 -0.85 20.73 18.83
CA CYS A 216 -1.28 21.65 17.81
C CYS A 216 -1.97 20.96 16.64
N GLU A 217 -1.72 19.66 16.49
CA GLU A 217 -2.27 18.83 15.44
C GLU A 217 -2.95 17.65 16.11
N GLU A 218 -4.22 17.47 15.79
CA GLU A 218 -5.01 16.35 16.26
C GLU A 218 -5.60 15.63 15.05
N SER A 219 -5.61 14.30 15.08
CA SER A 219 -6.09 13.50 13.97
C SER A 219 -6.77 12.23 14.45
N LEU A 220 -7.82 11.84 13.75
CA LEU A 220 -8.57 10.62 13.98
C LEU A 220 -8.54 9.78 12.71
N TYR A 221 -8.14 8.53 12.83
CA TYR A 221 -8.12 7.54 11.76
C TYR A 221 -9.10 6.44 12.10
N ILE A 222 -10.17 6.34 11.34
CA ILE A 222 -11.24 5.37 11.52
C ILE A 222 -11.05 4.27 10.47
N GLU A 223 -10.62 3.11 10.94
CA GLU A 223 -10.43 1.90 10.15
C GLU A 223 -11.49 0.87 10.53
N ARG A 224 -11.65 -0.18 9.71
CA ARG A 224 -12.72 -1.18 9.91
C ARG A 224 -12.65 -1.88 11.27
N THR A 225 -11.46 -2.02 11.85
CA THR A 225 -11.21 -2.76 13.08
C THR A 225 -10.97 -1.88 14.30
N TYR A 226 -10.35 -0.72 14.13
CA TYR A 226 -10.06 0.20 15.23
C TYR A 226 -10.06 1.65 14.75
N THR A 227 -10.24 2.55 15.71
CA THR A 227 -10.06 3.98 15.53
C THR A 227 -8.81 4.40 16.29
N THR A 228 -7.95 5.19 15.66
CA THR A 228 -6.74 5.72 16.29
C THR A 228 -6.84 7.23 16.37
N PHE A 229 -6.72 7.77 17.57
CA PHE A 229 -6.50 9.18 17.81
C PHE A 229 -5.01 9.46 17.95
N VAL A 230 -4.55 10.56 17.35
CA VAL A 230 -3.16 11.01 17.36
C VAL A 230 -3.17 12.51 17.69
N ALA A 231 -2.27 12.93 18.57
CA ALA A 231 -2.05 14.35 18.86
C ALA A 231 -0.55 14.65 18.88
N SER A 232 -0.13 15.68 18.16
CA SER A 232 1.28 16.04 17.97
C SER A 232 1.51 17.55 18.16
N THR A 233 2.75 17.95 18.39
CA THR A 233 3.16 19.34 18.59
C THR A 233 4.03 19.79 17.42
N SER A 234 3.78 20.98 16.86
CA SER A 234 4.63 21.57 15.82
C SER A 234 6.07 21.85 16.31
N VAL A 235 6.23 22.06 17.61
CA VAL A 235 7.52 22.22 18.29
C VAL A 235 7.77 20.96 19.11
N ASN A 236 8.77 20.13 18.76
CA ASN A 236 9.15 18.83 19.40
C ASN A 236 9.44 18.92 20.93
N THR A 237 8.47 19.40 21.68
CA THR A 237 8.52 19.74 23.11
C THR A 237 7.82 18.68 23.93
N LEU A 238 6.85 17.98 23.33
CA LEU A 238 6.16 16.83 23.87
C LEU A 238 6.32 15.64 22.92
N PRO A 239 6.40 14.40 23.44
CA PRO A 239 6.26 13.23 22.59
C PRO A 239 4.83 13.18 22.00
N PRO A 240 4.64 12.64 20.79
CA PRO A 240 3.31 12.46 20.23
C PRO A 240 2.47 11.54 21.13
N TYR A 241 1.18 11.85 21.23
CA TYR A 241 0.20 11.06 21.95
C TYR A 241 -0.62 10.22 20.98
N GLN A 242 -0.88 8.96 21.35
CA GLN A 242 -1.67 8.04 20.54
C GLN A 242 -2.60 7.22 21.44
N GLU A 243 -3.86 7.12 21.04
CA GLU A 243 -4.86 6.26 21.67
C GLU A 243 -5.58 5.41 20.62
N ARG A 244 -5.86 4.14 20.95
CA ARG A 244 -6.63 3.24 20.08
C ARG A 244 -7.91 2.79 20.78
N SER A 245 -9.01 2.83 20.03
CA SER A 245 -10.32 2.38 20.47
C SER A 245 -10.90 1.38 19.47
N TRP A 246 -11.68 0.41 19.96
CA TRP A 246 -12.46 -0.50 19.13
C TRP A 246 -13.91 -0.03 19.10
N ASP A 247 -14.30 0.65 18.01
CA ASP A 247 -15.67 1.07 17.78
C ASP A 247 -16.12 0.69 16.36
N ALA A 248 -16.65 -0.53 16.23
CA ALA A 248 -17.22 -1.00 14.97
C ALA A 248 -18.49 -0.21 14.57
N THR A 249 -19.14 0.48 15.51
CA THR A 249 -20.35 1.27 15.21
C THR A 249 -20.00 2.58 14.51
N LEU A 250 -18.84 3.16 14.82
CA LEU A 250 -18.33 4.36 14.15
C LEU A 250 -18.05 4.09 12.66
N TRP A 251 -17.35 3.00 12.35
CA TRP A 251 -17.08 2.61 10.96
C TRP A 251 -18.36 2.51 10.12
N SER A 252 -19.31 1.68 10.56
CA SER A 252 -20.57 1.44 9.83
C SER A 252 -21.39 2.72 9.66
N ARG A 253 -21.33 3.65 10.63
CA ARG A 253 -21.96 4.95 10.52
C ARG A 253 -21.30 5.81 9.43
N CYS A 254 -19.98 5.95 9.43
CA CYS A 254 -19.26 6.69 8.39
C CYS A 254 -19.52 6.12 6.99
N GLU A 255 -19.46 4.79 6.85
CA GLU A 255 -19.76 4.09 5.59
C GLU A 255 -21.19 4.36 5.10
N SER A 256 -22.17 4.44 6.02
CA SER A 256 -23.57 4.74 5.67
C SER A 256 -23.83 6.19 5.25
N LEU A 257 -22.94 7.12 5.61
CA LEU A 257 -23.07 8.55 5.34
C LEU A 257 -22.25 9.01 4.13
N LEU A 258 -21.34 8.15 3.64
CA LEU A 258 -20.48 8.48 2.53
C LEU A 258 -21.25 8.46 1.21
N ASP A 259 -21.33 9.62 0.57
CA ASP A 259 -21.52 9.74 -0.87
C ASP A 259 -20.16 10.08 -1.50
N TRP A 260 -19.50 9.06 -2.06
CA TRP A 260 -18.15 9.19 -2.61
C TRP A 260 -18.09 10.16 -3.80
N GLU A 261 -19.07 10.11 -4.71
CA GLU A 261 -19.06 10.97 -5.90
C GLU A 261 -19.20 12.44 -5.48
N SER A 262 -20.09 12.73 -4.53
CA SER A 262 -20.26 14.08 -3.98
C SER A 262 -19.01 14.55 -3.23
N PHE A 263 -18.42 13.70 -2.40
CA PHE A 263 -17.22 14.05 -1.63
C PHE A 263 -16.00 14.30 -2.53
N GLN A 264 -15.78 13.43 -3.51
CA GLN A 264 -14.65 13.55 -4.46
C GLN A 264 -14.77 14.79 -5.35
N ALA A 265 -15.97 15.29 -5.58
CA ALA A 265 -16.20 16.51 -6.37
C ALA A 265 -15.83 17.81 -5.60
N LEU A 266 -15.64 17.74 -4.27
CA LEU A 266 -15.22 18.89 -3.48
C LEU A 266 -13.78 19.31 -3.84
N PRO A 267 -13.47 20.62 -3.84
CA PRO A 267 -12.11 21.08 -4.06
C PRO A 267 -11.21 20.62 -2.90
N ALA A 268 -9.94 20.37 -3.19
CA ALA A 268 -8.96 19.97 -2.18
C ALA A 268 -8.78 21.03 -1.09
N ASP A 269 -8.88 22.32 -1.45
CA ASP A 269 -8.83 23.45 -0.53
C ASP A 269 -10.12 24.26 -0.63
N VAL A 270 -10.85 24.37 0.48
CA VAL A 270 -12.05 25.21 0.60
C VAL A 270 -11.69 26.45 1.38
N SER A 271 -11.82 27.63 0.77
CA SER A 271 -11.64 28.91 1.47
C SER A 271 -12.97 29.42 2.04
N CYS A 272 -12.94 29.98 3.24
CA CYS A 272 -14.09 30.65 3.84
C CYS A 272 -13.73 32.11 4.16
N ALA A 273 -14.41 33.05 3.52
CA ALA A 273 -14.13 34.49 3.67
C ALA A 273 -14.52 35.05 5.05
N ASP A 274 -15.52 34.45 5.69
CA ASP A 274 -16.10 34.92 6.95
C ASP A 274 -15.74 34.03 8.16
N CYS A 275 -14.87 33.04 7.97
CA CYS A 275 -14.46 32.14 9.05
C CYS A 275 -13.36 32.80 9.88
N GLU A 276 -13.63 33.02 11.17
CA GLU A 276 -12.68 33.61 12.13
C GLU A 276 -11.69 32.59 12.71
N GLY A 277 -11.63 31.37 12.16
CA GLY A 277 -10.80 30.28 12.65
C GLY A 277 -9.30 30.57 12.47
N THR A 278 -8.52 30.37 13.53
CA THR A 278 -7.05 30.48 13.55
C THR A 278 -6.40 29.12 13.28
N GLY A 279 -6.97 28.33 12.38
CA GLY A 279 -6.55 26.96 12.13
C GLY A 279 -7.23 26.34 10.92
N THR A 280 -6.85 25.10 10.63
CA THR A 280 -7.35 24.32 9.47
C THR A 280 -7.85 22.96 9.91
N GLU A 281 -9.00 22.56 9.41
CA GLU A 281 -9.55 21.21 9.50
C GLU A 281 -9.38 20.48 8.18
N TRP A 282 -9.38 19.16 8.22
CA TRP A 282 -9.35 18.33 7.02
C TRP A 282 -10.13 17.04 7.21
N ILE A 283 -10.71 16.56 6.12
CA ILE A 283 -11.30 15.21 6.02
C ILE A 283 -10.64 14.52 4.82
N GLU A 284 -10.19 13.30 5.03
CA GLU A 284 -9.61 12.44 4.00
C GLU A 284 -10.34 11.11 3.98
N ILE A 285 -10.66 10.64 2.77
CA ILE A 285 -11.29 9.35 2.55
C ILE A 285 -10.43 8.58 1.57
N SER A 286 -10.01 7.39 1.99
CA SER A 286 -9.26 6.46 1.16
C SER A 286 -10.14 5.27 0.82
N LEU A 287 -10.44 5.10 -0.47
CA LEU A 287 -10.97 3.89 -1.07
C LEU A 287 -9.80 3.04 -1.58
N ALA A 288 -10.07 1.79 -1.91
CA ALA A 288 -9.09 0.96 -2.58
C ALA A 288 -8.70 1.55 -3.95
N GLY A 289 -7.49 2.11 -4.04
CA GLY A 289 -6.96 2.73 -5.26
C GLY A 289 -7.28 4.22 -5.47
N ALA A 290 -8.03 4.85 -4.57
CA ALA A 290 -8.37 6.27 -4.67
C ALA A 290 -8.37 6.94 -3.30
N THR A 291 -7.85 8.17 -3.23
CA THR A 291 -7.87 8.99 -2.03
C THR A 291 -8.23 10.42 -2.40
N HIS A 292 -9.07 11.04 -1.57
CA HIS A 292 -9.38 12.46 -1.67
C HIS A 292 -9.31 13.10 -0.30
N ARG A 293 -8.63 14.24 -0.21
CA ARG A 293 -8.52 15.06 1.00
C ARG A 293 -9.10 16.43 0.71
N VAL A 294 -9.91 16.92 1.64
CA VAL A 294 -10.48 18.27 1.63
C VAL A 294 -10.00 18.99 2.89
N THR A 295 -9.35 20.13 2.71
CA THR A 295 -8.86 21.02 3.77
C THR A 295 -9.67 22.31 3.78
N PHE A 296 -10.06 22.78 4.96
CA PHE A 296 -10.93 23.93 5.14
C PHE A 296 -10.60 24.69 6.45
N PRO A 297 -10.95 25.98 6.58
CA PRO A 297 -10.78 26.72 7.82
C PRO A 297 -11.52 26.07 8.98
N GLN A 298 -10.90 26.09 10.15
CA GLN A 298 -11.50 25.52 11.36
C GLN A 298 -12.89 26.10 11.63
N GLY A 299 -13.87 25.23 11.89
CA GLY A 299 -15.24 25.60 12.19
C GLY A 299 -16.04 26.06 10.97
N ALA A 300 -15.46 26.03 9.76
CA ALA A 300 -16.20 26.21 8.53
C ALA A 300 -17.12 25.01 8.29
N ARG A 301 -18.33 25.27 7.80
CA ARG A 301 -19.23 24.20 7.35
C ARG A 301 -18.77 23.70 5.98
N LEU A 302 -18.60 22.39 5.85
CA LEU A 302 -18.28 21.77 4.56
C LEU A 302 -19.56 21.38 3.81
N GLU A 303 -20.04 22.26 2.94
CA GLU A 303 -21.22 21.99 2.10
C GLU A 303 -20.99 20.77 1.20
N GLY A 304 -21.92 19.80 1.22
CA GLY A 304 -21.84 18.56 0.44
C GLY A 304 -21.21 17.39 1.20
N ALA A 305 -20.65 17.62 2.39
CA ALA A 305 -20.12 16.59 3.26
C ALA A 305 -20.51 16.79 4.74
N GLU A 306 -21.59 17.52 5.02
CA GLU A 306 -22.00 17.86 6.39
C GLU A 306 -22.32 16.67 7.28
N ALA A 307 -22.68 15.53 6.68
CA ALA A 307 -22.94 14.31 7.43
C ALA A 307 -21.66 13.65 7.97
N LEU A 308 -20.52 13.94 7.34
CA LEU A 308 -19.20 13.40 7.71
C LEU A 308 -18.43 14.31 8.67
N GLN A 309 -18.79 15.60 8.74
CA GLN A 309 -18.28 16.58 9.71
C GLN A 309 -18.94 16.39 11.08
#